data_AF-A0A0A9Y9A8-F1
#
_entry.id   AF-A0A0A9Y9A8-F1
#
_cell.length_a   1.000
_cell.length_b   1.000
_cell.length_c   1.000
_cell.angle_alpha   90.00
_cell.angle_beta   90.00
_cell.angle_gamma   90.00
#
_symmetry.space_group_name_H-M   'P 1'
#
loop_
_entity.id
_entity.type
_entity.pdbx_description
1 polymer ?
#
loop_
_entity_poly.entity_id
_entity_poly.type
_entity_poly.pdbx_seq_one_letter_code
_entity_poly.pdbx_strand_id
1 'polypeptide(L)'
;MGVPYLAAWLRRKYPQIVCTALPTHVHGLYIDLNGLIHPCCHSEHNGAVAMRSEREKLRQICFAIEMLVKTTLPRYILYIAIDGVAPRAKMNQQRARRYMSSADPVNNQEAADTTM
;
A
#
# COMPACT_ATOMS: atom_id res chain seq x y z
N MET A 1 1.35 5.67 16.45
CA MET A 1 2.12 4.40 16.45
C MET A 1 1.58 3.50 15.34
N GLY A 2 2.43 2.79 14.60
CA GLY A 2 1.99 1.98 13.45
C GLY A 2 3.16 1.35 12.71
N VAL A 3 2.86 0.63 11.62
CA VAL A 3 3.86 -0.10 10.81
C VAL A 3 5.03 0.80 10.37
N PRO A 4 4.83 2.05 9.90
CA PRO A 4 5.95 2.92 9.53
C PRO A 4 6.88 3.27 10.69
N TYR A 5 6.33 3.49 11.89
CA TYR A 5 7.13 3.79 13.08
C TYR A 5 7.94 2.57 13.52
N LEU A 6 7.33 1.39 13.50
CA LEU A 6 8.03 0.14 13.80
C LEU A 6 9.17 -0.11 12.80
N ALA A 7 8.90 0.07 11.50
CA ALA A 7 9.91 -0.06 10.46
C ALA A 7 11.07 0.94 10.67
N ALA A 8 10.78 2.21 10.97
CA ALA A 8 11.79 3.22 11.27
C ALA A 8 12.62 2.88 12.52
N TRP A 9 11.99 2.34 13.56
CA TRP A 9 12.69 1.88 14.76
C TRP A 9 13.60 0.68 14.47
N LEU A 10 13.11 -0.32 13.74
CA LEU A 10 13.89 -1.50 13.35
C LEU A 10 15.13 -1.13 12.54
N ARG A 11 14.98 -0.24 11.55
CA ARG A 11 16.09 0.24 10.72
C ARG A 11 17.17 0.96 11.53
N ARG A 12 16.80 1.72 12.56
CA ARG A 12 17.76 2.40 13.45
C ARG A 12 18.45 1.44 14.40
N LYS A 13 17.72 0.48 14.96
CA LYS A 13 18.25 -0.45 15.97
C LYS A 13 19.08 -1.58 15.35
N TYR A 14 18.67 -2.07 14.18
CA TYR A 14 19.33 -3.16 13.46
C TYR A 14 19.54 -2.80 11.99
N PRO A 15 20.50 -1.90 11.67
CA PRO A 15 20.71 -1.44 10.30
C PRO A 15 20.96 -2.57 9.29
N GLN A 16 21.56 -3.67 9.73
CA GLN A 16 21.88 -4.86 8.93
C GLN A 16 20.65 -5.63 8.44
N ILE A 17 19.45 -5.35 8.94
CA ILE A 17 18.21 -5.98 8.46
C ILE A 17 17.82 -5.47 7.06
N VAL A 18 18.35 -4.32 6.64
CA VAL A 18 18.09 -3.75 5.32
C VAL A 18 19.17 -4.25 4.36
N CYS A 19 18.79 -5.15 3.47
CA CYS A 19 19.64 -5.62 2.39
C CYS A 19 19.30 -4.87 1.10
N THR A 20 20.31 -4.34 0.41
CA THR A 20 20.16 -3.72 -0.91
C THR A 20 20.25 -4.72 -2.05
N ALA A 21 20.87 -5.88 -1.80
CA ALA A 21 20.96 -6.98 -2.72
C ALA A 21 19.94 -8.08 -2.35
N LEU A 22 19.31 -8.64 -3.38
CA LEU A 22 18.44 -9.82 -3.22
C LEU A 22 19.28 -11.10 -3.09
N PRO A 23 18.74 -12.13 -2.42
CA PRO A 23 19.35 -13.45 -2.44
C PRO A 23 19.50 -13.99 -3.87
N THR A 24 20.57 -14.74 -4.12
CA THR A 24 20.82 -15.40 -5.43
C THR A 24 19.78 -16.48 -5.75
N HIS A 25 19.12 -17.01 -4.72
CA HIS A 25 18.07 -18.00 -4.85
C HIS A 25 16.83 -17.56 -4.06
N VAL A 26 15.77 -17.25 -4.78
CA VAL A 26 14.45 -16.96 -4.21
C VAL A 26 13.53 -18.13 -4.55
N HIS A 27 13.10 -18.88 -3.52
CA HIS A 27 12.20 -20.02 -3.71
C HIS A 27 10.80 -19.56 -4.16
N GLY A 28 10.27 -18.52 -3.52
CA GLY A 28 8.96 -17.98 -3.87
C GLY A 28 8.77 -16.52 -3.46
N LEU A 29 7.82 -15.88 -4.12
CA LEU A 29 7.40 -14.50 -3.90
C LEU A 29 5.92 -14.50 -3.47
N TYR A 30 5.63 -13.81 -2.37
CA TYR A 30 4.27 -13.62 -1.84
C TYR A 30 3.94 -12.13 -1.88
N ILE A 31 2.85 -11.78 -2.55
CA ILE A 31 2.43 -10.39 -2.77
C ILE A 31 1.10 -10.17 -2.07
N ASP A 32 1.06 -9.22 -1.13
CA ASP A 32 -0.17 -8.57 -0.68
C ASP A 32 -0.54 -7.52 -1.75
N LEU A 33 -1.53 -7.85 -2.57
CA LEU A 33 -1.92 -7.01 -3.70
C LEU A 33 -2.57 -5.71 -3.24
N ASN A 34 -3.21 -5.66 -2.07
CA ASN A 34 -3.83 -4.44 -1.57
C ASN A 34 -2.79 -3.35 -1.31
N GLY A 35 -1.57 -3.74 -0.93
CA GLY A 35 -0.43 -2.84 -0.83
C GLY A 35 0.00 -2.21 -2.17
N LEU A 36 -0.24 -2.90 -3.29
CA LEU A 36 0.05 -2.39 -4.64
C LEU A 36 -1.12 -1.63 -5.26
N ILE A 37 -2.36 -2.04 -4.99
CA ILE A 37 -3.56 -1.36 -5.50
C ILE A 37 -3.65 0.06 -4.96
N HIS A 38 -3.37 0.27 -3.67
CA HIS A 38 -3.58 1.55 -3.02
C HIS A 38 -2.80 2.70 -3.71
N PRO A 39 -1.47 2.61 -3.95
CA PRO A 39 -0.73 3.65 -4.68
C PRO A 39 -1.17 3.84 -6.15
N CYS A 40 -1.69 2.81 -6.81
CA CYS A 40 -2.15 2.90 -8.19
C CYS A 40 -3.51 3.61 -8.33
N CYS A 41 -4.32 3.59 -7.27
CA CYS A 41 -5.68 4.15 -7.27
C CYS A 41 -5.78 5.48 -6.52
N HIS A 42 -4.89 5.74 -5.57
CA HIS A 42 -4.92 6.95 -4.75
C HIS A 42 -3.50 7.42 -4.41
N SER A 43 -3.27 8.72 -4.54
CA SER A 43 -2.02 9.37 -4.15
C SER A 43 -2.34 10.67 -3.45
N GLU A 44 -1.75 10.87 -2.27
CA GLU A 44 -1.89 12.12 -1.50
C GLU A 44 -1.21 13.31 -2.21
N HIS A 45 -0.28 13.04 -3.12
CA HIS A 45 0.55 14.07 -3.77
C HIS A 45 0.11 14.35 -5.21
N ASN A 46 -0.68 13.45 -5.81
CA ASN A 46 -1.11 13.58 -7.21
C ASN A 46 -2.56 13.10 -7.39
N GLY A 47 -3.50 14.03 -7.36
CA GLY A 47 -4.93 13.76 -7.56
C GLY A 47 -5.28 13.18 -8.94
N ALA A 48 -4.43 13.34 -9.96
CA ALA A 48 -4.66 12.75 -11.28
C ALA A 48 -4.64 11.21 -11.25
N VAL A 49 -3.97 10.60 -10.25
CA VAL A 49 -3.94 9.14 -10.07
C VAL A 49 -5.36 8.60 -9.84
N ALA A 50 -6.18 9.30 -9.06
CA ALA A 50 -7.56 8.91 -8.80
C ALA A 50 -8.45 9.02 -10.05
N MET A 51 -8.15 9.98 -10.93
CA MET A 51 -8.91 10.26 -12.15
C MET A 51 -8.59 9.31 -13.33
N ARG A 52 -7.54 8.48 -13.22
CA ARG A 52 -7.20 7.50 -14.26
C ARG A 52 -8.32 6.50 -14.50
N SER A 53 -8.46 6.09 -15.75
CA SER A 53 -9.37 5.00 -16.12
C SER A 53 -9.01 3.71 -15.37
N GLU A 54 -10.02 2.87 -15.10
CA GLU A 54 -9.81 1.56 -14.46
C GLU A 54 -8.80 0.71 -15.25
N ARG A 55 -8.88 0.73 -16.58
CA ARG A 55 -7.95 0.01 -17.46
C ARG A 55 -6.50 0.48 -17.29
N GLU A 56 -6.28 1.78 -17.08
CA GLU A 56 -4.94 2.30 -16.81
C GLU A 56 -4.44 1.88 -15.44
N LYS A 57 -5.29 1.95 -14.40
CA LYS A 57 -4.96 1.49 -13.04
C LYS A 57 -4.57 0.00 -13.04
N LEU A 58 -5.33 -0.85 -13.73
CA LEU A 58 -5.02 -2.27 -13.89
C LEU A 58 -3.67 -2.50 -14.58
N ARG A 59 -3.35 -1.75 -15.64
CA ARG A 59 -2.05 -1.83 -16.29
C ARG A 59 -0.91 -1.47 -15.34
N GLN A 60 -1.08 -0.44 -14.52
CA GLN A 60 -0.07 -0.05 -13.53
C GLN A 60 0.14 -1.12 -12.46
N ILE A 61 -0.94 -1.75 -11.99
CA ILE A 61 -0.86 -2.87 -11.04
C ILE A 61 -0.12 -4.05 -11.68
N CYS A 62 -0.46 -4.44 -12.91
CA CYS A 62 0.25 -5.50 -13.63
C CYS A 62 1.72 -5.18 -13.81
N PHE A 63 2.04 -3.94 -14.18
CA PHE A 63 3.43 -3.48 -14.33
C PHE A 63 4.20 -3.58 -13.00
N ALA A 64 3.60 -3.19 -11.87
CA ALA A 64 4.23 -3.31 -10.56
C ALA A 64 4.51 -4.79 -10.19
N ILE A 65 3.56 -5.69 -10.47
CA ILE A 65 3.76 -7.13 -10.25
C ILE A 65 4.90 -7.65 -11.15
N GLU A 66 4.90 -7.29 -12.43
CA GLU A 66 5.96 -7.69 -13.36
C GLU A 66 7.34 -7.23 -12.88
N MET A 67 7.45 -6.00 -12.40
CA MET A 67 8.71 -5.48 -11.86
C MET A 67 9.16 -6.31 -10.65
N LEU A 68 8.26 -6.61 -9.71
CA LEU A 68 8.60 -7.46 -8.56
C LEU A 68 9.07 -8.85 -8.99
N VAL A 69 8.38 -9.49 -9.93
CA VAL A 69 8.74 -10.83 -10.43
C VAL A 69 10.09 -10.80 -11.17
N LYS A 70 10.30 -9.81 -12.06
CA LYS A 70 11.57 -9.64 -12.81
C LYS A 70 12.73 -9.36 -11.88
N THR A 71 12.51 -8.61 -10.81
CA THR A 71 13.55 -8.28 -9.82
C THR A 71 13.85 -9.45 -8.88
N THR A 72 12.85 -10.23 -8.48
CA THR A 72 13.04 -11.31 -7.48
C THR A 72 13.30 -12.69 -8.07
N LEU A 73 12.91 -12.95 -9.33
CA LEU A 73 13.10 -14.22 -10.04
C LEU A 73 12.73 -15.45 -9.20
N PRO A 74 11.48 -15.55 -8.68
CA PRO A 74 11.05 -16.67 -7.86
C PRO A 74 11.03 -17.96 -8.69
N ARG A 75 11.59 -19.05 -8.15
CA ARG A 75 11.77 -20.30 -8.92
C ARG A 75 10.59 -21.27 -8.87
N TYR A 76 9.83 -21.27 -7.79
CA TYR A 76 8.82 -22.31 -7.55
C TYR A 76 7.42 -21.74 -7.31
N ILE A 77 7.30 -20.64 -6.57
CA ILE A 77 5.99 -20.11 -6.15
C ILE A 77 5.91 -18.61 -6.39
N LEU A 78 4.89 -18.19 -7.12
CA LEU A 78 4.38 -16.82 -7.10
C LEU A 78 2.97 -16.86 -6.52
N TYR A 79 2.78 -16.26 -5.35
CA TYR A 79 1.50 -16.19 -4.67
C TYR A 79 1.03 -14.75 -4.56
N ILE A 80 -0.13 -14.44 -5.13
CA ILE A 80 -0.72 -13.10 -5.11
C ILE A 80 -2.02 -13.17 -4.32
N ALA A 81 -2.07 -12.47 -3.19
CA ALA A 81 -3.21 -12.46 -2.28
C ALA A 81 -3.95 -11.13 -2.35
N ILE A 82 -5.28 -11.19 -2.38
CA ILE A 82 -6.17 -10.03 -2.25
C ILE A 82 -7.00 -10.26 -0.99
N ASP A 83 -7.17 -9.23 -0.15
CA ASP A 83 -8.00 -9.39 1.05
C ASP A 83 -9.45 -9.73 0.66
N GLY A 84 -9.91 -10.87 1.18
CA GLY A 84 -11.32 -11.22 1.20
C GLY A 84 -12.05 -10.65 2.41
N VAL A 85 -13.15 -11.31 2.81
CA VAL A 85 -13.89 -10.94 4.02
C VAL A 85 -13.03 -11.19 5.26
N ALA A 86 -12.83 -10.14 6.06
CA ALA A 86 -11.99 -10.19 7.25
C ALA A 86 -12.80 -10.50 8.52
N PRO A 87 -12.17 -11.02 9.60
CA PRO A 87 -12.81 -11.20 10.90
C PRO A 87 -13.33 -9.88 11.50
N ARG A 88 -14.34 -9.97 12.37
CA ARG A 88 -15.05 -8.80 12.95
C ARG A 88 -14.12 -7.77 13.59
N ALA A 89 -13.09 -8.21 14.31
CA ALA A 89 -12.11 -7.30 14.92
C ALA A 89 -11.39 -6.44 13.86
N LYS A 90 -10.97 -7.06 12.75
CA LYS A 90 -10.32 -6.35 11.65
C LYS A 90 -11.30 -5.45 10.90
N MET A 91 -12.54 -5.91 10.70
CA MET A 91 -13.60 -5.10 10.10
C MET A 91 -13.86 -3.84 10.93
N ASN A 92 -13.95 -3.94 12.25
CA ASN A 92 -14.13 -2.77 13.13
C ASN A 92 -12.97 -1.78 13.00
N GLN A 93 -11.72 -2.27 12.96
CA GLN A 93 -10.55 -1.43 12.73
C GLN A 93 -10.59 -0.75 11.36
N GLN A 94 -10.88 -1.50 10.29
CA GLN A 94 -10.98 -0.94 8.93
C GLN A 94 -12.12 0.08 8.83
N ARG A 95 -13.26 -0.22 9.47
CA ARG A 95 -14.42 0.66 9.57
C ARG A 95 -14.00 1.98 10.22
N ALA A 96 -13.50 1.95 11.45
CA ALA A 96 -13.08 3.16 12.18
C ALA A 96 -12.14 4.04 11.35
N ARG A 97 -11.12 3.44 10.70
CA ARG A 97 -10.21 4.19 9.81
C ARG A 97 -10.93 4.88 8.65
N ARG A 98 -11.83 4.16 7.95
CA ARG A 98 -12.58 4.71 6.81
C ARG A 98 -13.47 5.88 7.23
N TYR A 99 -14.14 5.76 8.38
CA TYR A 99 -14.98 6.83 8.93
C TYR A 99 -14.16 8.11 9.24
N MET A 100 -12.96 7.97 9.82
CA MET A 100 -12.11 9.12 10.09
C MET A 100 -11.61 9.77 8.80
N SER A 101 -11.14 8.99 7.82
CA SER A 101 -10.64 9.53 6.54
C SER A 101 -11.70 10.27 5.73
N SER A 102 -12.99 9.93 5.91
CA SER A 102 -14.10 10.64 5.24
C SER A 102 -14.53 11.93 5.97
N ALA A 103 -14.22 12.07 7.26
CA ALA A 103 -14.58 13.25 8.05
C ALA A 103 -13.54 14.38 7.91
N ASP A 104 -12.26 14.04 7.71
CA ASP A 104 -11.17 14.99 7.53
C ASP A 104 -11.35 16.01 6.39
N PRO A 105 -11.89 15.68 5.19
CA PRO A 105 -12.10 16.68 4.14
C PRO A 105 -13.18 17.72 4.45
N VAL A 106 -14.16 17.40 5.31
CA VAL A 106 -15.26 18.33 5.66
C VAL A 106 -14.76 19.45 6.57
N ASN A 107 -13.84 19.15 7.49
CA ASN A 107 -13.35 20.14 8.46
C ASN A 107 -12.34 21.15 7.86
N ASN A 108 -11.67 20.80 6.75
CA ASN A 108 -10.74 21.70 6.07
C ASN A 108 -11.43 22.71 5.12
N GLN A 109 -12.69 22.48 4.74
CA GLN A 109 -13.48 23.44 3.97
C GLN A 109 -14.18 24.47 4.88
N GLU A 110 -14.68 24.08 6.04
CA GLU A 110 -15.26 25.00 7.03
C GLU A 110 -14.21 25.98 7.63
N ALA A 111 -12.96 25.54 7.78
CA ALA A 111 -11.87 26.42 8.23
C ALA A 111 -11.45 27.46 7.18
N ALA A 112 -11.64 27.19 5.88
CA ALA A 112 -11.32 28.13 4.80
C ALA A 112 -12.39 29.22 4.64
N ASP A 113 -13.67 28.89 4.87
CA ASP A 113 -14.78 29.85 4.77
C ASP A 113 -14.92 30.77 6.00
N THR A 114 -14.29 30.46 7.13
CA THR A 114 -14.32 31.30 8.35
C THR A 114 -13.24 32.39 8.36
N THR A 115 -12.37 32.46 7.33
CA THR A 115 -11.26 33.44 7.23
C THR A 115 -11.51 34.53 6.16
N MET A 116 -12.74 34.67 5.65
CA MET A 116 -13.19 35.86 4.89
C MET A 116 -14.04 36.77 5.75
#